data_AF-A0A1G2DXB2-F1
#
_entry.id   AF-A0A1G2DXB2-F1
#
_cell.length_a   1.000
_cell.length_b   1.000
_cell.length_c   1.000
_cell.angle_alpha   90.00
_cell.angle_beta   90.00
_cell.angle_gamma   90.00
#
_symmetry.space_group_name_H-M   'P 1'
#
loop_
_entity.id
_entity.type
_entity.pdbx_description
1 polymer ?
#
loop_
_entity_poly.entity_id
_entity_poly.type
_entity_poly.pdbx_seq_one_letter_code
_entity_poly.pdbx_strand_id
1 'polypeptide(L)'
;MDSQNGLSLYLAVMLTAIILAIVFGITTILLVQLEAIKGMENSVVAFYAADTGIEQVLDSGRLAPVSTCTTEATACPLDNGSKYYVVVNSGGLGGCPAGKLFCIKSAGIYKGAKRSIEVKY
;
A
#
# COMPACT_ATOMS: atom_id res chain seq x y z
N MET A 1 -56.07 -32.23 15.22
CA MET A 1 -54.73 -32.80 15.52
C MET A 1 -53.66 -32.01 14.76
N ASP A 2 -53.75 -30.67 14.76
CA ASP A 2 -53.12 -29.84 13.71
C ASP A 2 -52.13 -28.79 14.23
N SER A 3 -51.93 -28.71 15.55
CA SER A 3 -51.05 -27.72 16.18
C SER A 3 -49.56 -28.09 16.14
N GLN A 4 -49.22 -29.38 15.96
CA GLN A 4 -47.82 -29.84 15.98
C GLN A 4 -47.04 -29.51 14.69
N ASN A 5 -47.71 -29.40 13.54
CA ASN A 5 -47.05 -29.14 12.24
C ASN A 5 -46.62 -27.67 12.08
N GLY A 6 -47.34 -26.73 12.70
CA GLY A 6 -46.99 -25.31 12.67
C GLY A 6 -45.74 -24.96 13.47
N LEU A 7 -45.50 -25.68 14.58
CA LEU A 7 -44.34 -25.46 15.44
C LEU A 7 -43.02 -25.88 14.75
N SER A 8 -43.05 -26.98 14.00
CA SER A 8 -41.89 -27.45 13.23
C SER A 8 -41.51 -26.47 12.11
N LEU A 9 -42.52 -25.95 11.40
CA LEU A 9 -42.30 -24.95 10.35
C LEU A 9 -41.73 -23.65 10.92
N TYR A 10 -42.25 -23.20 12.06
CA TYR A 10 -41.76 -22.00 12.74
C TYR A 10 -40.29 -22.14 13.17
N LEU A 11 -39.93 -23.30 13.76
CA LEU A 11 -38.54 -23.61 14.13
C LEU A 11 -37.61 -23.64 12.91
N ALA A 12 -38.04 -24.24 11.80
CA ALA A 12 -37.27 -24.29 10.58
C ALA A 12 -37.02 -22.88 10.03
N VAL A 13 -38.05 -22.03 9.95
CA VAL A 13 -37.92 -20.65 9.47
C VAL A 13 -36.98 -19.83 10.37
N MET A 14 -37.13 -19.95 11.69
CA MET A 14 -36.23 -19.28 12.65
C MET A 14 -34.77 -19.71 12.47
N LEU A 15 -34.52 -21.02 12.32
CA LEU A 15 -33.17 -21.54 12.10
C LEU A 15 -32.58 -21.04 10.77
N THR A 16 -33.37 -21.02 9.69
CA THR A 16 -32.89 -20.48 8.40
C THR A 16 -32.54 -19.00 8.50
N ALA A 17 -33.31 -18.20 9.25
CA ALA A 17 -33.01 -16.78 9.46
C ALA A 17 -31.70 -16.58 10.24
N ILE A 18 -31.46 -17.39 11.27
CA ILE A 18 -30.21 -17.36 12.06
C ILE A 18 -29.01 -17.73 11.16
N ILE A 19 -29.11 -18.81 10.39
CA ILE A 19 -28.04 -19.25 9.48
C ILE A 19 -27.76 -18.17 8.43
N LEU A 20 -28.82 -17.57 7.86
CA LEU A 20 -28.68 -16.51 6.87
C LEU A 20 -27.96 -15.28 7.44
N ALA A 21 -28.29 -14.87 8.67
CA ALA A 21 -27.62 -13.77 9.36
C ALA A 21 -26.12 -14.06 9.57
N ILE A 22 -25.77 -15.29 9.95
CA ILE A 22 -24.37 -15.72 10.12
C ILE A 22 -23.63 -15.65 8.77
N VAL A 23 -24.22 -16.16 7.70
CA VAL A 23 -23.62 -16.15 6.35
C VAL A 23 -23.40 -14.72 5.85
N PHE A 24 -24.36 -13.83 6.05
CA PHE A 24 -24.18 -12.42 5.69
C PHE A 24 -23.08 -11.75 6.53
N GLY A 25 -23.02 -12.03 7.82
CA GLY A 25 -21.96 -11.52 8.70
C GLY A 25 -20.56 -11.97 8.27
N ILE A 26 -20.41 -13.23 7.85
CA ILE A 26 -19.11 -13.73 7.34
C ILE A 26 -18.77 -13.09 5.99
N THR A 27 -19.75 -12.91 5.11
CA THR A 27 -19.55 -12.35 3.77
C THR A 27 -19.02 -10.92 3.84
N THR A 28 -19.54 -10.08 4.74
CA THR A 28 -19.06 -8.69 4.90
C THR A 28 -17.62 -8.66 5.42
N ILE A 29 -17.26 -9.54 6.36
CA ILE A 29 -15.88 -9.65 6.86
C ILE A 29 -14.92 -10.03 5.74
N LEU A 30 -15.29 -11.00 4.89
CA LEU A 30 -14.45 -11.44 3.77
C LEU A 30 -14.20 -10.31 2.75
N LEU A 31 -15.21 -9.49 2.46
CA LEU A 31 -15.05 -8.38 1.52
C LEU A 31 -14.03 -7.35 2.03
N VAL A 32 -14.05 -7.01 3.31
CA VAL A 32 -13.08 -6.10 3.92
C VAL A 32 -11.66 -6.68 3.85
N GLN A 33 -11.51 -7.98 4.09
CA GLN A 33 -10.22 -8.65 4.01
C GLN A 33 -9.64 -8.64 2.58
N LEU A 34 -10.47 -8.79 1.54
CA LEU A 34 -10.01 -8.74 0.15
C LEU A 34 -9.47 -7.36 -0.24
N GLU A 35 -10.07 -6.28 0.23
CA GLU A 35 -9.55 -4.92 0.02
C GLU A 35 -8.21 -4.72 0.71
N ALA A 36 -8.05 -5.23 1.93
CA ALA A 36 -6.78 -5.18 2.65
C ALA A 36 -5.67 -5.94 1.90
N ILE A 37 -5.97 -7.12 1.33
CA ILE A 37 -5.01 -7.89 0.53
C ILE A 37 -4.59 -7.13 -0.74
N LYS A 38 -5.54 -6.54 -1.46
CA LYS A 38 -5.22 -5.69 -2.63
C LYS A 38 -4.35 -4.49 -2.24
N GLY A 39 -4.60 -3.88 -1.07
CA GLY A 39 -3.76 -2.81 -0.53
C GLY A 39 -2.32 -3.27 -0.26
N MET A 40 -2.13 -4.51 0.20
CA MET A 40 -0.81 -5.10 0.40
C MET A 40 -0.09 -5.37 -0.93
N GLU A 41 -0.78 -5.94 -1.92
CA GLU A 41 -0.19 -6.17 -3.25
C GLU A 41 0.27 -4.84 -3.88
N ASN A 42 -0.59 -3.82 -3.88
CA ASN A 42 -0.24 -2.49 -4.38
C ASN A 42 0.92 -1.86 -3.59
N SER A 43 1.04 -2.18 -2.30
CA SER A 43 2.16 -1.72 -1.47
C SER A 43 3.50 -2.30 -1.90
N VAL A 44 3.54 -3.55 -2.36
CA VAL A 44 4.77 -4.17 -2.88
C VAL A 44 5.21 -3.46 -4.15
N VAL A 45 4.29 -3.19 -5.08
CA VAL A 45 4.59 -2.45 -6.32
C VAL A 45 5.07 -1.02 -6.01
N ALA A 46 4.41 -0.32 -5.07
CA ALA A 46 4.84 1.00 -4.63
C ALA A 46 6.23 0.96 -3.97
N PHE A 47 6.57 -0.12 -3.26
CA PHE A 47 7.90 -0.30 -2.67
C PHE A 47 8.98 -0.50 -3.74
N TYR A 48 8.72 -1.35 -4.75
CA TYR A 48 9.63 -1.51 -5.89
C TYR A 48 9.84 -0.20 -6.67
N ALA A 49 8.79 0.59 -6.86
CA ALA A 49 8.93 1.91 -7.48
C ALA A 49 9.81 2.84 -6.65
N ALA A 50 9.69 2.81 -5.31
CA ALA A 50 10.56 3.59 -4.43
C ALA A 50 12.03 3.15 -4.56
N ASP A 51 12.29 1.84 -4.60
CA ASP A 51 13.64 1.29 -4.72
C ASP A 51 14.29 1.68 -6.05
N THR A 52 13.53 1.57 -7.15
CA THR A 52 13.96 2.01 -8.49
C THR A 52 14.42 3.47 -8.48
N GLY A 53 13.72 4.35 -7.76
CA GLY A 53 14.12 5.75 -7.62
C GLY A 53 15.47 5.93 -6.91
N ILE A 54 15.77 5.10 -5.90
CA ILE A 54 17.08 5.13 -5.23
C ILE A 54 18.16 4.61 -6.17
N GLU A 55 17.93 3.49 -6.85
CA GLU A 55 18.88 2.89 -7.79
C GLU A 55 19.24 3.87 -8.91
N GLN A 56 18.25 4.53 -9.52
CA GLN A 56 18.50 5.47 -10.60
C GLN A 56 19.34 6.67 -10.15
N VAL A 57 19.05 7.22 -8.96
CA VAL A 57 19.82 8.34 -8.43
C VAL A 57 21.25 7.93 -8.13
N LEU A 58 21.46 6.73 -7.57
CA LEU A 58 22.79 6.21 -7.29
C LEU A 58 23.57 5.81 -8.56
N ASP A 59 22.87 5.34 -9.59
CA ASP A 59 23.44 5.02 -10.90
C ASP A 59 23.89 6.27 -11.64
N SER A 60 23.07 7.34 -11.62
CA SER A 60 23.40 8.62 -12.23
C SER A 60 24.62 9.32 -11.59
N GLY A 61 24.91 9.02 -10.33
CA GLY A 61 26.14 9.48 -9.68
C GLY A 61 26.11 9.39 -8.15
N ARG A 62 26.93 8.51 -7.58
CA ARG A 62 27.08 8.37 -6.11
C ARG A 62 27.68 9.60 -5.41
N LEU A 63 28.46 10.41 -6.12
CA LEU A 63 29.15 11.59 -5.55
C LEU A 63 28.37 12.90 -5.75
N ALA A 64 27.40 12.89 -6.66
CA ALA A 64 26.51 14.00 -6.93
C ALA A 64 25.12 13.47 -7.33
N PRO A 65 24.40 12.81 -6.40
CA PRO A 65 23.09 12.24 -6.69
C PRO A 65 22.09 13.34 -7.08
N VAL A 66 21.49 13.24 -8.27
CA VAL A 66 20.49 14.19 -8.78
C VAL A 66 19.25 13.43 -9.23
N SER A 67 18.07 13.98 -8.93
CA SER A 67 16.80 13.50 -9.46
C SER A 67 16.04 14.67 -10.08
N THR A 68 15.46 14.45 -11.25
CA THR A 68 14.49 15.39 -11.87
C THR A 68 13.11 15.28 -11.25
N CYS A 69 12.81 14.14 -10.61
CA CYS A 69 11.52 13.82 -10.04
C CYS A 69 11.60 14.00 -8.52
N THR A 70 11.37 15.22 -8.04
CA THR A 70 11.63 15.60 -6.64
C THR A 70 10.38 15.69 -5.78
N THR A 71 9.20 15.76 -6.40
CA THR A 71 7.93 15.88 -5.70
C THR A 71 6.89 14.93 -6.29
N GLU A 72 5.81 14.72 -5.56
CA GLU A 72 4.68 13.91 -6.05
C GLU A 72 4.04 14.48 -7.33
N ALA A 73 4.03 15.80 -7.49
CA ALA A 73 3.54 16.47 -8.70
C ALA A 73 4.49 16.27 -9.90
N THR A 74 5.78 16.09 -9.65
CA THR A 74 6.82 15.83 -10.65
C THR A 74 7.31 14.38 -10.63
N ALA A 75 6.47 13.44 -10.19
CA ALA A 75 6.85 12.03 -10.07
C ALA A 75 7.14 11.40 -11.45
N CYS A 76 8.22 10.62 -11.51
CA CYS A 76 8.64 9.86 -12.69
C CYS A 76 7.70 8.66 -12.86
N PRO A 77 7.02 8.51 -14.01
CA PRO A 77 6.20 7.34 -14.29
C PRO A 77 7.07 6.12 -14.66
N LEU A 78 6.58 4.92 -14.34
CA LEU A 78 7.09 3.66 -14.87
C LEU A 78 6.04 2.98 -15.76
N ASP A 79 6.49 2.03 -16.58
CA ASP A 79 5.65 1.31 -17.56
C ASP A 79 4.48 0.55 -16.94
N ASN A 80 4.61 0.12 -15.69
CA ASN A 80 3.54 -0.59 -14.95
C ASN A 80 2.48 0.37 -14.36
N GLY A 81 2.54 1.67 -14.65
CA GLY A 81 1.64 2.69 -14.12
C GLY A 81 1.92 3.13 -12.67
N SER A 82 3.00 2.63 -12.07
CA SER A 82 3.52 3.19 -10.83
C SER A 82 4.30 4.47 -11.09
N LYS A 83 4.59 5.23 -10.04
CA LYS A 83 5.40 6.44 -10.10
C LYS A 83 6.33 6.51 -8.90
N TYR A 84 7.47 7.18 -9.01
CA TYR A 84 8.28 7.54 -7.85
C TYR A 84 8.76 8.98 -7.91
N TYR A 85 9.14 9.51 -6.75
CA TYR A 85 9.87 10.76 -6.63
C TYR A 85 10.93 10.62 -5.54
N VAL A 86 12.05 11.32 -5.72
CA VAL A 86 13.25 11.23 -4.91
C VAL A 86 13.69 12.61 -4.45
N VAL A 87 13.88 12.75 -3.15
CA VAL A 87 14.45 13.93 -2.51
C VAL A 87 15.86 13.59 -2.05
N VAL A 88 16.83 14.39 -2.51
CA VAL A 88 18.24 14.24 -2.13
C VAL A 88 18.62 15.43 -1.26
N ASN A 89 19.13 15.15 -0.06
CA ASN A 89 19.67 16.15 0.85
C ASN A 89 21.16 15.88 1.09
N SER A 90 21.97 16.92 1.06
CA SER A 90 23.38 16.82 1.45
C SER A 90 23.54 16.66 2.97
N GLY A 91 24.67 16.09 3.38
CA GLY A 91 25.09 15.99 4.79
C GLY A 91 24.92 17.29 5.56
N GLY A 92 24.26 17.21 6.73
CA GLY A 92 24.02 18.38 7.59
C GLY A 92 22.86 19.30 7.16
N LEU A 93 22.22 19.04 6.01
CA LEU A 93 21.07 19.80 5.50
C LEU A 93 19.79 18.95 5.53
N GLY A 94 18.62 19.61 5.65
CA GLY A 94 17.32 18.96 5.46
C GLY A 94 17.03 17.79 6.41
N GLY A 95 17.65 17.75 7.60
CA GLY A 95 17.52 16.65 8.55
C GLY A 95 18.49 15.47 8.31
N CYS A 96 19.43 15.61 7.38
CA CYS A 96 20.51 14.64 7.17
C CYS A 96 21.62 14.83 8.23
N PRO A 97 22.08 13.76 8.92
CA PRO A 97 23.16 13.88 9.90
C PRO A 97 24.44 14.46 9.30
N ALA A 98 25.16 15.32 10.05
CA ALA A 98 26.37 15.99 9.57
C ALA A 98 27.56 15.05 9.27
N GLY A 99 27.51 13.80 9.73
CA GLY A 99 28.51 12.76 9.44
C GLY A 99 28.19 11.87 8.22
N LYS A 100 27.16 12.22 7.45
CA LYS A 100 26.76 11.53 6.22
C LYS A 100 27.02 12.42 5.02
N LEU A 101 27.33 11.84 3.86
CA LEU A 101 27.51 12.59 2.62
C LEU A 101 26.16 13.01 2.06
N PHE A 102 25.22 12.06 1.97
CA PHE A 102 23.89 12.30 1.43
C PHE A 102 22.80 11.47 2.13
N CYS A 103 21.59 12.03 2.17
CA CYS A 103 20.36 11.35 2.54
C CYS A 103 19.42 11.37 1.33
N ILE A 104 19.15 10.19 0.78
CA ILE A 104 18.29 9.99 -0.38
C ILE A 104 17.00 9.38 0.11
N LYS A 105 15.88 10.09 -0.08
CA LYS A 105 14.55 9.61 0.25
C LYS A 105 13.75 9.43 -1.03
N SER A 106 13.41 8.20 -1.36
CA SER A 106 12.55 7.87 -2.49
C SER A 106 11.18 7.44 -2.00
N ALA A 107 10.14 7.86 -2.70
CA ALA A 107 8.76 7.45 -2.44
C ALA A 107 8.09 6.97 -3.72
N GLY A 108 7.57 5.75 -3.67
CA GLY A 108 6.83 5.13 -4.76
C GLY A 108 5.33 5.12 -4.49
N ILE A 109 4.55 5.26 -5.56
CA ILE A 109 3.10 5.41 -5.56
C ILE A 109 2.51 4.46 -6.60
N TYR A 110 1.53 3.64 -6.18
CA TYR A 110 0.79 2.77 -7.07
C TYR A 110 -0.63 2.52 -6.55
N LYS A 111 -1.66 2.84 -7.36
CA LYS A 111 -3.09 2.62 -7.06
C LYS A 111 -3.51 2.99 -5.62
N GLY A 112 -3.06 4.16 -5.15
CA GLY A 112 -3.35 4.69 -3.81
C GLY A 112 -2.44 4.18 -2.69
N ALA A 113 -1.64 3.13 -2.92
CA ALA A 113 -0.59 2.72 -2.00
C ALA A 113 0.64 3.61 -2.19
N LYS A 114 1.23 4.05 -1.06
CA LYS A 114 2.44 4.87 -1.02
C LYS A 114 3.44 4.26 -0.05
N ARG A 115 4.67 4.05 -0.51
CA ARG A 115 5.78 3.53 0.31
C ARG A 115 7.01 4.40 0.09
N SER A 116 7.83 4.57 1.12
CA SER A 116 9.05 5.36 1.04
C SER A 116 10.23 4.65 1.65
N ILE A 117 11.39 4.80 1.04
CA ILE A 117 12.67 4.25 1.48
C ILE A 117 13.63 5.43 1.63
N GLU A 118 14.47 5.40 2.67
CA GLU A 118 15.49 6.39 2.91
C GLU A 118 16.84 5.70 3.12
N VAL A 119 17.86 6.15 2.38
CA VAL A 119 19.24 5.67 2.49
C VAL A 119 20.14 6.83 2.89
N LYS A 120 20.98 6.61 3.90
CA LYS A 120 21.92 7.60 4.45
C LYS A 120 23.32 7.02 4.43
N TYR A 121 24.22 7.57 3.63
CA TYR A 121 25.61 7.10 3.54
C TYR A 121 26.60 8.24 3.74
#